data_AF-A0A5N7CBM8-F1
#
_entry.id   AF-A0A5N7CBM8-F1
#
_cell.length_a   1.000
_cell.length_b   1.000
_cell.length_c   1.000
_cell.angle_alpha   90.00
_cell.angle_beta   90.00
_cell.angle_gamma   90.00
#
_symmetry.space_group_name_H-M   'P 1'
#
loop_
_entity.id
_entity.type
_entity.pdbx_description
1 polymer ?
#
loop_
_entity_poly.entity_id
_entity_poly.type
_entity_poly.pdbx_seq_one_letter_code
_entity_poly.pdbx_strand_id
1 'polypeptide(L)'
;MLFEPSLDALLRVSPTIDLARYFCELPPPASQPILDASYPFFLLIADITRLARSTRPLNDIEVQAFNHLLADLLHYEKGLSDSSPGIGWYLLTMRIFLLKVHPTVTSVGATQQINHLSANGFTVLNSLKVDEYLLGFTLWPVAVLRSIAVTVSEKCIVERKISLLARRQRGLTMRLRDRFRAIWATPQVDKSTILVQRLHMLVKII
;
A
#
# COMPACT_ATOMS: atom_id res chain seq x y z
N MET A 1 2.08 11.94 3.64
CA MET A 1 3.45 11.43 3.85
C MET A 1 3.77 10.35 2.82
N LEU A 2 3.04 9.22 2.79
CA LEU A 2 3.31 8.13 1.84
C LEU A 2 2.68 8.26 0.44
N PHE A 3 1.57 8.96 0.23
CA PHE A 3 1.02 9.15 -1.13
C PHE A 3 1.32 10.53 -1.73
N GLU A 4 1.96 11.41 -0.97
CA GLU A 4 2.32 12.77 -1.39
C GLU A 4 3.84 12.90 -1.39
N PRO A 5 4.48 13.03 -2.56
CA PRO A 5 5.93 13.17 -2.65
C PRO A 5 6.50 14.34 -1.86
N SER A 6 5.77 15.45 -1.75
CA SER A 6 6.18 16.65 -1.01
C SER A 6 6.32 16.44 0.50
N LEU A 7 5.64 15.40 1.03
CA LEU A 7 5.66 15.03 2.44
C LEU A 7 6.49 13.77 2.69
N ASP A 8 7.14 13.23 1.67
CA ASP A 8 7.96 12.04 1.80
C ASP A 8 9.34 12.42 2.35
N ALA A 9 9.54 12.16 3.64
CA ALA A 9 10.81 12.45 4.31
C ALA A 9 11.97 11.62 3.73
N LEU A 10 11.69 10.44 3.16
CA LEU A 10 12.72 9.56 2.59
C LEU A 10 13.19 10.06 1.22
N LEU A 11 12.32 10.73 0.46
CA LEU A 11 12.68 11.39 -0.81
C LEU A 11 13.77 12.47 -0.63
N ARG A 12 13.80 13.16 0.52
CA ARG A 12 14.83 14.16 0.83
C ARG A 12 16.15 13.55 1.29
N VAL A 13 16.11 12.33 1.84
CA VAL A 13 17.27 11.66 2.44
C VAL A 13 17.95 10.71 1.45
N SER A 14 17.20 10.12 0.51
CA SER A 14 17.76 9.34 -0.59
C SER A 14 16.86 9.41 -1.83
N PRO A 15 17.23 10.21 -2.84
CA PRO A 15 16.43 10.33 -4.07
C PRO A 15 16.45 9.03 -4.90
N THR A 16 17.45 8.17 -4.70
CA THR A 16 17.61 6.88 -5.38
C THR A 16 17.13 5.70 -4.52
N ILE A 17 16.71 4.60 -5.15
CA ILE A 17 16.44 3.32 -4.49
C ILE A 17 17.82 2.74 -4.12
N ASP A 18 18.28 3.02 -2.91
CA ASP A 18 19.59 2.58 -2.44
C ASP A 18 19.49 1.17 -1.86
N LEU A 19 19.68 0.20 -2.75
CA LEU A 19 19.68 -1.24 -2.45
C LEU A 19 20.84 -1.65 -1.51
N ALA A 20 21.90 -0.84 -1.36
CA ALA A 20 23.02 -1.17 -0.50
C ALA A 20 22.68 -1.11 0.99
N ARG A 21 21.66 -0.32 1.37
CA ARG A 21 21.14 -0.25 2.75
C ARG A 21 20.49 -1.55 3.24
N TYR A 22 20.14 -2.46 2.34
CA TYR A 22 19.49 -3.73 2.65
C TYR A 22 20.48 -4.78 3.19
N PHE A 23 21.78 -4.61 2.91
CA PHE A 23 22.82 -5.62 3.17
C PHE A 23 23.83 -5.19 4.24
N CYS A 24 23.67 -4.02 4.88
CA CYS A 24 24.44 -3.72 6.07
C CYS A 24 23.87 -4.54 7.23
N GLU A 25 24.55 -5.65 7.53
CA GLU A 25 24.41 -6.46 8.75
C GLU A 25 24.61 -5.59 9.99
N LEU A 26 23.58 -4.82 10.37
CA LEU A 26 23.42 -4.35 11.73
C LEU A 26 22.72 -5.48 12.50
N PRO A 27 23.13 -5.74 13.76
CA PRO A 27 22.55 -6.81 14.57
C PRO A 27 21.02 -6.64 14.60
N PRO A 28 20.25 -7.74 14.67
CA PRO A 28 18.80 -7.67 14.49
C PRO A 28 18.24 -6.61 15.42
N PRO A 29 17.69 -5.50 14.91
CA PRO A 29 17.10 -4.53 15.79
C PRO A 29 15.89 -5.23 16.39
N ALA A 30 15.96 -5.52 17.69
CA ALA A 30 14.81 -5.83 18.52
C ALA A 30 13.65 -4.96 18.06
N SER A 31 12.49 -5.58 17.84
CA SER A 31 11.23 -4.99 17.38
C SER A 31 11.19 -3.49 17.66
N GLN A 32 11.48 -2.66 16.66
CA GLN A 32 11.50 -1.22 16.90
C GLN A 32 10.07 -0.77 17.18
N PRO A 33 9.82 0.02 18.26
CA PRO A 33 8.49 0.33 18.78
C PRO A 33 7.69 1.30 17.90
N ILE A 34 8.10 1.52 16.64
CA ILE A 34 7.41 2.45 15.73
C ILE A 34 6.34 1.71 14.92
N LEU A 35 6.43 0.38 14.79
CA LEU A 35 5.65 -0.38 13.82
C LEU A 35 5.20 -1.79 14.24
N ASP A 36 5.63 -2.29 15.39
CA ASP A 36 5.56 -3.73 15.72
C ASP A 36 6.15 -4.63 14.60
N ALA A 37 7.02 -4.05 13.74
CA ALA A 37 7.63 -4.67 12.58
C ALA A 37 9.08 -4.21 12.42
N SER A 38 9.86 -4.95 11.64
CA SER A 38 11.28 -4.67 11.42
C SER A 38 11.50 -3.40 10.58
N TYR A 39 12.61 -2.70 10.81
CA TYR A 39 12.98 -1.54 9.98
C TYR A 39 13.11 -1.87 8.47
N PRO A 40 13.61 -3.04 8.06
CA PRO A 40 13.55 -3.47 6.66
C PRO A 40 12.13 -3.57 6.09
N PHE A 41 11.15 -4.02 6.89
CA PHE A 41 9.75 -4.07 6.46
C PHE A 41 9.18 -2.67 6.20
N PHE A 42 9.57 -1.70 7.02
CA PHE A 42 9.23 -0.30 6.81
C PHE A 42 9.78 0.25 5.49
N LEU A 43 11.05 -0.03 5.20
CA LEU A 43 11.67 0.39 3.94
C LEU A 43 10.99 -0.24 2.74
N LEU A 44 10.57 -1.50 2.84
CA LEU A 44 9.80 -2.18 1.80
C LEU A 44 8.47 -1.46 1.50
N ILE A 45 7.72 -1.04 2.53
CA ILE A 45 6.50 -0.22 2.35
C ILE A 45 6.85 1.07 1.59
N ALA A 46 7.89 1.77 2.01
CA ALA A 46 8.29 3.04 1.44
C ALA A 46 8.71 2.92 -0.03
N ASP A 47 9.51 1.92 -0.37
CA ASP A 47 10.03 1.74 -1.73
C ASP A 47 8.97 1.24 -2.70
N ILE A 48 8.11 0.30 -2.28
CA ILE A 48 6.93 -0.09 -3.06
C ILE A 48 6.03 1.13 -3.28
N THR A 49 5.84 1.94 -2.25
CA THR A 49 5.03 3.15 -2.36
C THR A 49 5.62 4.12 -3.36
N ARG A 50 6.93 4.38 -3.28
CA ARG A 50 7.66 5.28 -4.19
C ARG A 50 7.54 4.81 -5.64
N LEU A 51 7.79 3.54 -5.90
CA LEU A 51 7.67 2.96 -7.24
C LEU A 51 6.22 3.06 -7.75
N ALA A 52 5.25 2.73 -6.90
CA ALA A 52 3.83 2.78 -7.24
C ALA A 52 3.29 4.21 -7.45
N ARG A 53 4.01 5.27 -7.05
CA ARG A 53 3.67 6.66 -7.42
C ARG A 53 3.93 6.96 -8.88
N SER A 54 4.71 6.15 -9.60
CA SER A 54 4.90 6.35 -11.03
C SER A 54 3.55 6.36 -11.74
N THR A 55 3.30 7.40 -12.53
CA THR A 55 2.10 7.54 -13.37
C THR A 55 2.39 7.20 -14.83
N ARG A 56 3.66 6.92 -15.15
CA ARG A 56 4.15 6.52 -16.46
C ARG A 56 4.58 5.04 -16.45
N PRO A 57 4.71 4.41 -17.62
CA PRO A 57 5.42 3.14 -17.72
C PRO A 57 6.80 3.22 -17.06
N LEU A 58 7.19 2.13 -16.39
CA LEU A 58 8.49 2.02 -15.73
C LEU A 58 9.62 1.97 -16.78
N ASN A 59 10.73 2.62 -16.49
CA ASN A 59 11.97 2.49 -17.27
C ASN A 59 12.75 1.23 -16.83
N ASP A 60 13.82 0.87 -17.55
CA ASP A 60 14.57 -0.37 -17.29
C ASP A 60 15.10 -0.49 -15.87
N ILE A 61 15.55 0.62 -15.28
CA ILE A 61 16.06 0.67 -13.89
C ILE A 61 14.91 0.43 -12.91
N GLU A 62 13.76 1.07 -13.13
CA GLU A 62 12.55 0.89 -12.33
C GLU A 62 11.96 -0.51 -12.47
N VAL A 63 12.11 -1.16 -13.63
CA VAL A 63 11.74 -2.58 -13.84
C VAL A 63 12.65 -3.50 -13.03
N GLN A 64 13.95 -3.22 -12.96
CA GLN A 64 14.87 -3.98 -12.09
C GLN A 64 14.48 -3.80 -10.61
N ALA A 65 14.21 -2.56 -10.19
CA ALA A 65 13.74 -2.28 -8.84
C ALA A 65 12.41 -2.97 -8.53
N PHE A 66 11.46 -2.98 -9.48
CA PHE A 66 10.20 -3.72 -9.36
C PHE A 66 10.45 -5.21 -9.08
N ASN A 67 11.31 -5.85 -9.86
CA ASN A 67 11.61 -7.27 -9.71
C ASN A 67 12.26 -7.58 -8.35
N HIS A 68 13.14 -6.70 -7.88
CA HIS A 68 13.75 -6.83 -6.56
C HIS A 68 12.71 -6.72 -5.43
N LEU A 69 11.87 -5.67 -5.47
CA LEU A 69 10.81 -5.47 -4.47
C LEU A 69 9.79 -6.61 -4.48
N LEU A 70 9.48 -7.18 -5.65
CA LEU A 70 8.62 -8.34 -5.77
C LEU A 70 9.27 -9.59 -5.16
N ALA A 71 10.57 -9.80 -5.37
CA ALA A 71 11.31 -10.90 -4.76
C ALA A 71 11.33 -10.80 -3.23
N ASP A 72 11.60 -9.59 -2.69
CA ASP A 72 11.56 -9.32 -1.25
C ASP A 72 10.17 -9.59 -0.68
N LEU A 73 9.12 -9.10 -1.35
CA LEU A 73 7.74 -9.34 -0.94
C LEU A 73 7.42 -10.83 -0.84
N LEU A 74 7.81 -11.62 -1.85
CA LEU A 74 7.63 -13.07 -1.86
C LEU A 74 8.47 -13.79 -0.80
N HIS A 75 9.66 -13.26 -0.48
CA HIS A 75 10.49 -13.78 0.61
C HIS A 75 9.80 -13.58 1.96
N TYR A 76 9.27 -12.38 2.22
CA TYR A 76 8.43 -12.13 3.39
C TYR A 76 7.23 -13.08 3.40
N GLU A 77 6.45 -13.20 2.31
CA GLU A 77 5.28 -14.10 2.25
C GLU A 77 5.60 -15.56 2.65
N LYS A 78 6.77 -16.09 2.26
CA LYS A 78 7.19 -17.46 2.59
C LYS A 78 7.57 -17.65 4.08
N GLY A 79 8.07 -16.60 4.74
CA GLY A 79 8.49 -16.65 6.14
C GLY A 79 7.35 -16.53 7.16
N LEU A 80 6.10 -16.33 6.71
CA LEU A 80 4.98 -15.91 7.55
C LEU A 80 4.11 -17.04 8.12
N SER A 81 4.57 -18.29 8.05
CA SER A 81 3.81 -19.46 8.51
C SER A 81 3.16 -19.30 9.90
N ASP A 82 3.72 -18.43 10.77
CA ASP A 82 3.18 -18.09 12.11
C ASP A 82 3.05 -16.58 12.40
N SER A 83 2.93 -15.74 11.36
CA SER A 83 3.01 -14.28 11.52
C SER A 83 1.72 -13.60 11.98
N SER A 84 1.87 -12.38 12.51
CA SER A 84 0.74 -11.56 12.95
C SER A 84 -0.20 -11.20 11.77
N PRO A 85 -1.54 -11.27 11.95
CA PRO A 85 -2.52 -10.89 10.92
C PRO A 85 -2.30 -9.48 10.33
N GLY A 86 -1.65 -8.59 11.09
CA GLY A 86 -1.25 -7.27 10.62
C GLY A 86 -0.23 -7.31 9.49
N ILE A 87 0.85 -8.09 9.62
CA ILE A 87 1.92 -8.16 8.61
C ILE A 87 1.37 -8.74 7.29
N GLY A 88 0.59 -9.82 7.36
CA GLY A 88 -0.05 -10.41 6.18
C GLY A 88 -0.94 -9.41 5.43
N TRP A 89 -1.65 -8.54 6.16
CA TRP A 89 -2.46 -7.48 5.56
C TRP A 89 -1.63 -6.40 4.86
N TYR A 90 -0.50 -5.98 5.42
CA TYR A 90 0.41 -5.05 4.76
C TYR A 90 0.98 -5.63 3.47
N LEU A 91 1.41 -6.89 3.48
CA LEU A 91 1.97 -7.56 2.31
C LEU A 91 0.94 -7.74 1.19
N LEU A 92 -0.27 -8.14 1.53
CA LEU A 92 -1.39 -8.18 0.58
C LEU A 92 -1.61 -6.81 -0.06
N THR A 93 -1.53 -5.76 0.75
CA THR A 93 -1.71 -4.38 0.28
C THR A 93 -0.57 -3.93 -0.62
N MET A 94 0.68 -4.26 -0.28
CA MET A 94 1.85 -4.04 -1.14
C MET A 94 1.71 -4.72 -2.49
N ARG A 95 1.26 -5.99 -2.51
CA ARG A 95 1.03 -6.76 -3.73
C ARG A 95 0.00 -6.09 -4.63
N ILE A 96 -1.14 -5.69 -4.05
CA ILE A 96 -2.18 -4.93 -4.75
C ILE A 96 -1.60 -3.63 -5.33
N PHE A 97 -0.75 -2.94 -4.58
CA PHE A 97 -0.20 -1.66 -5.02
C PHE A 97 0.85 -1.81 -6.12
N LEU A 98 1.67 -2.86 -6.09
CA LEU A 98 2.60 -3.19 -7.16
C LEU A 98 1.90 -3.55 -8.48
N LEU A 99 0.73 -4.18 -8.43
CA LEU A 99 -0.06 -4.49 -9.64
C LEU A 99 -0.44 -3.23 -10.44
N LYS A 100 -0.50 -2.06 -9.80
CA LYS A 100 -0.72 -0.78 -10.47
C LYS A 100 0.39 -0.45 -11.49
N VAL A 101 1.63 -0.82 -11.19
CA VAL A 101 2.84 -0.46 -11.96
C VAL A 101 3.52 -1.69 -12.57
N HIS A 102 2.82 -2.81 -12.63
CA HIS A 102 3.37 -4.06 -13.15
C HIS A 102 3.81 -3.90 -14.61
N PRO A 103 5.07 -4.17 -14.98
CA PRO A 103 5.60 -3.80 -16.30
C PRO A 103 5.01 -4.63 -17.45
N THR A 104 4.65 -5.89 -17.19
CA THR A 104 4.18 -6.83 -18.22
C THR A 104 2.70 -7.20 -18.15
N VAL A 105 2.00 -6.84 -17.06
CA VAL A 105 0.60 -7.23 -16.85
C VAL A 105 -0.29 -6.09 -17.35
N THR A 106 -1.26 -6.43 -18.20
CA THR A 106 -2.23 -5.46 -18.70
C THR A 106 -3.12 -4.95 -17.56
N SER A 107 -3.67 -3.74 -17.69
CA SER A 107 -4.57 -3.18 -16.66
C SER A 107 -5.79 -4.06 -16.37
N VAL A 108 -6.25 -4.83 -17.37
CA VAL A 108 -7.32 -5.82 -17.22
C VAL A 108 -6.86 -7.00 -16.36
N GLY A 109 -5.70 -7.59 -16.68
CA GLY A 109 -5.13 -8.69 -15.90
C GLY A 109 -4.82 -8.26 -14.45
N ALA A 110 -4.28 -7.06 -14.27
CA ALA A 110 -4.03 -6.48 -12.95
C ALA A 110 -5.33 -6.29 -12.17
N THR A 111 -6.41 -5.80 -12.80
CA THR A 111 -7.71 -5.64 -12.15
C THR A 111 -8.30 -6.98 -11.70
N GLN A 112 -8.17 -8.03 -12.50
CA GLN A 112 -8.59 -9.38 -12.11
C GLN A 112 -7.81 -9.90 -10.89
N GLN A 113 -6.49 -9.72 -10.89
CA GLN A 113 -5.66 -10.10 -9.76
C GLN A 113 -5.98 -9.29 -8.49
N ILE A 114 -6.21 -7.97 -8.62
CA ILE A 114 -6.62 -7.12 -7.50
C ILE A 114 -7.95 -7.61 -6.92
N ASN A 115 -8.95 -7.94 -7.76
CA ASN A 115 -10.23 -8.48 -7.29
C ASN A 115 -10.02 -9.74 -6.43
N HIS A 116 -9.24 -10.70 -6.93
CA HIS A 116 -8.94 -11.94 -6.21
C HIS A 116 -8.24 -11.67 -4.86
N LEU A 117 -7.22 -10.81 -4.86
CA LEU A 117 -6.48 -10.47 -3.63
C LEU A 117 -7.33 -9.69 -2.62
N SER A 118 -8.23 -8.82 -3.11
CA SER A 118 -9.00 -7.90 -2.27
C SER A 118 -10.00 -8.61 -1.34
N ALA A 119 -10.57 -9.74 -1.75
CA ALA A 119 -11.53 -10.50 -0.94
C ALA A 119 -10.94 -10.90 0.43
N ASN A 120 -9.69 -11.38 0.42
CA ASN A 120 -8.95 -11.71 1.64
C ASN A 120 -8.58 -10.43 2.41
N GLY A 121 -8.20 -9.37 1.72
CA GLY A 121 -7.83 -8.08 2.32
C GLY A 121 -8.96 -7.44 3.14
N PHE A 122 -10.20 -7.45 2.63
CA PHE A 122 -11.36 -6.92 3.36
C PHE A 122 -11.78 -7.79 4.54
N THR A 123 -11.67 -9.11 4.39
CA THR A 123 -11.96 -10.07 5.47
C THR A 123 -11.01 -9.84 6.66
N VAL A 124 -9.71 -9.75 6.39
CA VAL A 124 -8.69 -9.47 7.42
C VAL A 124 -8.88 -8.06 8.00
N LEU A 125 -9.12 -7.05 7.17
CA LEU A 125 -9.36 -5.69 7.66
C LEU A 125 -10.56 -5.62 8.62
N ASN A 126 -11.63 -6.38 8.35
CA ASN A 126 -12.82 -6.37 9.20
C ASN A 126 -12.51 -6.90 10.61
N SER A 127 -11.72 -7.98 10.72
CA SER A 127 -11.33 -8.59 12.00
C SER A 127 -10.20 -7.86 12.73
N LEU A 128 -9.36 -7.10 12.01
CA LEU A 128 -8.24 -6.36 12.61
C LEU A 128 -8.69 -5.24 13.55
N LYS A 129 -8.13 -5.21 14.76
CA LYS A 129 -8.26 -4.09 15.68
C LYS A 129 -7.23 -3.01 15.33
N VAL A 130 -7.56 -2.20 14.32
CA VAL A 130 -6.66 -1.17 13.75
C VAL A 130 -6.23 -0.09 14.77
N ASP A 131 -6.93 0.00 15.90
CA ASP A 131 -6.65 0.87 17.03
C ASP A 131 -5.60 0.31 18.00
N GLU A 132 -5.22 -0.96 17.90
CA GLU A 132 -4.14 -1.56 18.69
C GLU A 132 -2.77 -1.39 18.00
N TYR A 133 -2.72 -1.04 16.70
CA TYR A 133 -1.47 -0.86 15.95
C TYR A 133 -0.93 0.58 16.00
N LEU A 134 0.39 0.73 16.03
CA LEU A 134 1.08 2.03 16.01
C LEU A 134 0.77 2.83 14.74
N LEU A 135 0.19 4.00 15.01
CA LEU A 135 -0.73 4.74 14.16
C LEU A 135 -0.15 5.31 12.85
N GLY A 136 1.17 5.48 12.68
CA GLY A 136 1.71 6.21 11.52
C GLY A 136 1.39 5.59 10.15
N PHE A 137 1.24 4.26 10.10
CA PHE A 137 1.27 3.51 8.84
C PHE A 137 -0.01 2.73 8.55
N THR A 138 -0.87 2.50 9.54
CA THR A 138 -2.14 1.76 9.38
C THR A 138 -3.09 2.44 8.40
N LEU A 139 -2.97 3.76 8.21
CA LEU A 139 -3.76 4.50 7.24
C LEU A 139 -3.37 4.19 5.80
N TRP A 140 -2.11 3.82 5.53
CA TRP A 140 -1.62 3.49 4.19
C TRP A 140 -2.33 2.28 3.57
N PRO A 141 -2.34 1.10 4.20
CA PRO A 141 -3.01 -0.05 3.63
C PRO A 141 -4.54 0.11 3.59
N VAL A 142 -5.13 0.81 4.57
CA VAL A 142 -6.56 1.17 4.53
C VAL A 142 -6.87 2.08 3.34
N ALA A 143 -5.99 3.02 3.00
CA ALA A 143 -6.16 3.92 1.86
C ALA A 143 -6.12 3.18 0.52
N VAL A 144 -5.20 2.21 0.38
CA VAL A 144 -5.13 1.36 -0.82
C VAL A 144 -6.42 0.53 -0.93
N LEU A 145 -6.84 -0.17 0.12
CA LEU A 145 -8.09 -0.95 0.12
C LEU A 145 -9.32 -0.06 -0.13
N ARG A 146 -9.34 1.15 0.43
CA ARG A 146 -10.39 2.13 0.15
C ARG A 146 -10.51 2.44 -1.33
N SER A 147 -9.38 2.66 -2.00
CA SER A 147 -9.38 3.04 -3.40
C SER A 147 -9.96 1.94 -4.30
N ILE A 148 -9.83 0.67 -3.91
CA ILE A 148 -10.32 -0.46 -4.70
C ILE A 148 -11.67 -1.01 -4.22
N ALA A 149 -12.24 -0.50 -3.13
CA ALA A 149 -13.55 -0.94 -2.65
C ALA A 149 -14.66 -0.69 -3.68
N VAL A 150 -15.38 -1.74 -4.05
CA VAL A 150 -16.46 -1.74 -5.04
C VAL A 150 -17.81 -1.89 -4.36
N THR A 151 -17.96 -2.93 -3.52
CA THR A 151 -19.25 -3.27 -2.92
C THR A 151 -19.60 -2.35 -1.75
N VAL A 152 -20.89 -2.26 -1.42
CA VAL A 152 -21.33 -1.47 -0.26
C VAL A 152 -20.71 -2.01 1.03
N SER A 153 -20.60 -3.33 1.17
CA SER A 153 -19.99 -3.99 2.32
C SER A 153 -18.52 -3.58 2.49
N GLU A 154 -17.72 -3.66 1.43
CA GLU A 154 -16.30 -3.27 1.45
C GLU A 154 -16.12 -1.80 1.84
N LYS A 155 -16.95 -0.92 1.24
CA LYS A 155 -16.95 0.51 1.56
C LYS A 155 -17.29 0.75 3.03
N CYS A 156 -18.29 0.06 3.58
CA CYS A 156 -18.66 0.15 4.98
C CYS A 156 -17.54 -0.32 5.92
N ILE A 157 -16.87 -1.44 5.61
CA ILE A 157 -15.73 -1.96 6.39
C ILE A 157 -14.63 -0.88 6.47
N VAL A 158 -14.24 -0.35 5.31
CA VAL A 158 -13.19 0.66 5.21
C VAL A 158 -13.58 1.97 5.91
N GLU A 159 -14.80 2.48 5.70
CA GLU A 159 -15.28 3.71 6.35
C GLU A 159 -15.28 3.60 7.87
N ARG A 160 -15.67 2.44 8.40
CA ARG A 160 -15.62 2.18 9.84
C ARG A 160 -14.20 2.28 10.37
N LYS A 161 -13.22 1.66 9.69
CA LYS A 161 -11.81 1.70 10.12
C LYS A 161 -11.21 3.10 9.97
N ILE A 162 -11.53 3.82 8.90
CA ILE A 162 -11.09 5.21 8.72
C ILE A 162 -11.67 6.13 9.78
N SER A 163 -12.95 5.97 10.13
CA SER A 163 -13.58 6.76 11.19
C SER A 163 -12.92 6.52 12.55
N LEU A 164 -12.50 5.29 12.84
CA LEU A 164 -11.73 4.97 14.04
C LEU A 164 -10.34 5.62 14.01
N LEU A 165 -9.63 5.52 12.89
CA LEU A 165 -8.32 6.14 12.71
C LEU A 165 -8.39 7.68 12.73
N ALA A 166 -9.46 8.28 12.20
CA ALA A 166 -9.67 9.74 12.17
C ALA A 166 -9.70 10.36 13.56
N ARG A 167 -10.15 9.61 14.59
CA ARG A 167 -10.13 10.07 15.99
C ARG A 167 -8.71 10.31 16.50
N ARG A 168 -7.72 9.58 15.97
CA ARG A 168 -6.30 9.63 16.37
C ARG A 168 -5.41 10.35 15.36
N GLN A 169 -5.79 10.37 14.07
CA GLN A 169 -4.99 10.88 12.95
C GLN A 169 -5.77 11.88 12.09
N ARG A 170 -6.56 12.75 12.74
CA ARG A 170 -7.52 13.65 12.10
C ARG A 170 -6.94 14.41 10.90
N GLY A 171 -5.72 14.92 11.00
CA GLY A 171 -5.06 15.67 9.92
C GLY A 171 -4.80 14.84 8.65
N LEU A 172 -4.25 13.62 8.80
CA LEU A 172 -3.95 12.74 7.67
C LEU A 172 -5.23 12.18 7.04
N THR A 173 -6.19 11.79 7.87
CA THR A 173 -7.47 11.28 7.39
C THR A 173 -8.28 12.35 6.64
N MET A 174 -8.25 13.61 7.11
CA MET A 174 -8.90 14.72 6.40
C MET A 174 -8.28 14.98 5.03
N ARG A 175 -6.95 14.96 4.90
CA ARG A 175 -6.26 15.17 3.61
C ARG A 175 -6.60 14.12 2.55
N LEU A 176 -6.81 12.88 2.96
CA LEU A 176 -7.18 11.80 2.03
C LEU A 176 -8.69 11.79 1.69
N ARG A 177 -9.53 12.50 2.46
CA ARG A 177 -11.00 12.44 2.34
C ARG A 177 -11.49 12.91 0.97
N ASP A 178 -10.98 14.03 0.49
CA ASP A 178 -11.44 14.60 -0.79
C ASP A 178 -10.97 13.74 -1.98
N ARG A 179 -9.75 13.19 -1.90
CA ARG A 179 -9.26 12.21 -2.89
C ARG A 179 -10.15 10.98 -2.93
N PHE A 180 -10.52 10.42 -1.77
CA PHE A 180 -11.39 9.25 -1.75
C PHE A 180 -12.80 9.55 -2.28
N ARG A 181 -13.32 10.74 -2.01
CA ARG A 181 -14.61 11.17 -2.58
C ARG A 181 -14.53 11.19 -4.11
N ALA A 182 -13.46 11.72 -4.67
CA ALA A 182 -13.22 11.72 -6.11
C ALA A 182 -13.11 10.29 -6.67
N ILE A 183 -12.34 9.41 -6.02
CA ILE A 183 -12.12 8.01 -6.45
C ILE A 183 -13.44 7.21 -6.50
N TRP A 184 -14.34 7.42 -5.53
CA TRP A 184 -15.63 6.73 -5.50
C TRP A 184 -16.69 7.38 -6.38
N ALA A 185 -16.54 8.66 -6.71
CA ALA A 185 -17.39 9.35 -7.67
C ALA A 185 -17.07 8.98 -9.13
N THR A 186 -15.91 8.37 -9.40
CA THR A 186 -15.53 7.94 -10.76
C THR A 186 -16.55 6.93 -11.32
N PRO A 187 -17.22 7.25 -12.45
CA PRO A 187 -18.25 6.39 -13.03
C PRO A 187 -17.63 5.07 -13.50
N GLN A 188 -18.35 3.96 -13.32
CA GLN A 188 -17.87 2.61 -13.65
C GLN A 188 -17.99 2.27 -15.15
N VAL A 189 -17.54 3.19 -16.01
CA VAL A 189 -17.69 3.07 -17.47
C VAL A 189 -16.89 1.90 -18.03
N ASP A 190 -15.74 1.59 -17.41
CA ASP A 190 -14.92 0.41 -17.74
C ASP A 190 -14.56 -0.39 -16.49
N LYS A 191 -15.41 -1.36 -16.14
CA LYS A 191 -15.19 -2.27 -15.00
C LYS A 191 -13.90 -3.09 -15.13
N SER A 192 -13.38 -3.26 -16.34
CA SER A 192 -12.22 -4.13 -16.59
C SER A 192 -10.90 -3.49 -16.16
N THR A 193 -10.82 -2.16 -16.04
CA THR A 193 -9.60 -1.43 -15.67
C THR A 193 -9.77 -0.51 -14.45
N ILE A 194 -11.00 -0.41 -13.91
CA ILE A 194 -11.37 0.58 -12.90
C ILE A 194 -10.51 0.54 -11.63
N LEU A 195 -10.10 -0.65 -11.17
CA LEU A 195 -9.34 -0.76 -9.91
C LEU A 195 -7.94 -0.21 -10.06
N VAL A 196 -7.28 -0.52 -11.17
CA VAL A 196 -5.97 0.05 -11.51
C VAL A 196 -6.09 1.57 -11.68
N GLN A 197 -7.13 2.06 -12.35
CA GLN A 197 -7.37 3.50 -12.51
C GLN A 197 -7.56 4.21 -11.15
N ARG A 198 -8.31 3.62 -10.23
CA ARG A 198 -8.52 4.18 -8.88
C ARG A 198 -7.23 4.19 -8.04
N LEU A 199 -6.38 3.18 -8.19
CA LEU A 199 -5.03 3.18 -7.61
C LEU A 199 -4.15 4.29 -8.19
N HIS A 200 -4.27 4.60 -9.49
CA HIS A 200 -3.62 5.77 -10.09
C HIS A 200 -4.12 7.09 -9.50
N MET A 201 -5.43 7.22 -9.28
CA MET A 201 -6.01 8.42 -8.65
C MET A 201 -5.56 8.61 -7.20
N LEU A 202 -5.27 7.53 -6.46
CA LEU A 202 -4.78 7.60 -5.08
C LEU A 202 -3.43 8.34 -4.98
N VAL A 203 -2.53 8.11 -5.94
CA VAL A 203 -1.17 8.66 -5.95
C VAL A 203 -1.01 9.94 -6.77
N LYS A 204 -2.01 10.29 -7.60
CA LYS A 204 -1.93 11.49 -8.43
C LYS A 204 -1.88 12.74 -7.55
N ILE A 205 -0.89 13.60 -7.77
CA ILE A 205 -0.80 14.92 -7.14
C ILE A 205 -1.87 15.79 -7.83
N ILE A 206 -2.73 16.43 -7.02
CA ILE A 206 -3.64 17.49 -7.46
C ILE A 206 -2.92 18.82 -7.27
#